data_AF-A0A261U472-F1
#
_entry.id   AF-A0A261U472-F1
#
_cell.length_a   1.000
_cell.length_b   1.000
_cell.length_c   1.000
_cell.angle_alpha   90.00
_cell.angle_beta   90.00
_cell.angle_gamma   90.00
#
_symmetry.space_group_name_H-M   'P 1'
#
loop_
_entity.id
_entity.type
_entity.pdbx_description
1 polymer ?
#
loop_
_entity_poly.entity_id
_entity_poly.type
_entity_poly.pdbx_seq_one_letter_code
_entity_poly.pdbx_strand_id
1 'polypeptide(L)'
;METIERLYATVEGVYEVLQAPYNFDVDGHDGEWWAQCLRDRDFFENLSDQDRAVMLAGVARLPVTSWSKGLQKQLKAAIKDAIEEWA
;
A
#
# COMPACT_ATOMS: atom_id res chain seq x y z
N MET A 1 -1.26 -29.94 -9.65
CA MET A 1 -2.14 -29.62 -8.51
C MET A 1 -1.29 -28.81 -7.56
N GLU A 2 -1.35 -27.50 -7.69
CA GLU A 2 -0.88 -26.58 -6.65
C GLU A 2 -1.74 -25.33 -6.83
N THR A 3 -2.92 -25.41 -6.24
CA THR A 3 -3.70 -24.22 -5.94
C THR A 3 -2.89 -23.51 -4.86
N ILE A 4 -1.94 -22.66 -5.29
CA ILE A 4 -1.28 -21.72 -4.39
C ILE A 4 -2.42 -20.92 -3.79
N GLU A 5 -2.68 -21.11 -2.51
CA GLU A 5 -3.61 -20.29 -1.75
C GLU A 5 -3.11 -18.85 -1.86
N ARG A 6 -3.69 -18.06 -2.78
CA ARG A 6 -3.58 -16.60 -2.75
C ARG A 6 -4.22 -16.16 -1.44
N LEU A 7 -3.40 -15.85 -0.45
CA LEU A 7 -3.86 -15.31 0.81
C LEU A 7 -4.09 -13.82 0.59
N TYR A 8 -5.23 -13.48 -0.03
CA TYR A 8 -5.62 -12.10 -0.38
C TYR A 8 -5.08 -11.08 0.64
N ALA A 9 -4.08 -10.30 0.23
CA ALA A 9 -3.58 -9.17 1.00
C ALA A 9 -4.77 -8.36 1.53
N THR A 10 -4.75 -8.06 2.84
CA THR A 10 -5.78 -7.22 3.46
C THR A 10 -5.31 -5.77 3.46
N VAL A 11 -6.24 -4.81 3.41
CA VAL A 11 -5.91 -3.37 3.46
C VAL A 11 -5.04 -3.05 4.68
N GLU A 12 -5.37 -3.64 5.83
CA GLU A 12 -4.60 -3.52 7.07
C GLU A 12 -3.18 -4.09 6.95
N GLY A 13 -3.01 -5.27 6.35
CA GLY A 13 -1.68 -5.88 6.15
C GLY A 13 -0.78 -5.05 5.25
N VAL A 14 -1.32 -4.51 4.16
CA VAL A 14 -0.59 -3.58 3.28
C VAL A 14 -0.23 -2.30 4.03
N TYR A 15 -1.15 -1.79 4.85
CA TYR A 15 -0.90 -0.59 5.65
C TYR A 15 0.24 -0.80 6.67
N GLU A 16 0.36 -1.99 7.25
CA GLU A 16 1.48 -2.38 8.12
C GLU A 16 2.80 -2.52 7.36
N VAL A 17 2.79 -3.04 6.14
CA VAL A 17 3.97 -3.08 5.25
C VAL A 17 4.45 -1.68 4.90
N LEU A 18 3.54 -0.79 4.51
CA LEU A 18 3.89 0.60 4.22
C LEU A 18 4.46 1.30 5.47
N GLN A 19 4.01 0.95 6.68
CA GLN A 19 4.58 1.48 7.92
C GLN A 19 6.00 0.97 8.21
N ALA A 20 6.52 -0.07 7.56
CA ALA A 20 7.85 -0.59 7.82
C ALA A 20 8.47 -1.16 6.53
N PRO A 21 9.45 -0.47 5.91
CA PRO A 21 9.95 -0.80 4.56
C PRO A 21 10.66 -2.15 4.44
N TYR A 22 10.89 -2.88 5.54
CA TYR A 22 11.46 -4.24 5.56
C TYR A 22 10.39 -5.33 5.79
N ASN A 23 9.12 -4.95 5.94
CA ASN A 23 8.03 -5.91 6.07
C ASN A 23 7.57 -6.39 4.69
N PHE A 24 7.06 -7.61 4.68
CA PHE A 24 6.36 -8.21 3.55
C PHE A 24 4.93 -8.48 3.98
N ASP A 25 3.97 -8.33 3.06
CA ASP A 25 2.59 -8.73 3.34
C ASP A 25 2.46 -10.27 3.28
N VAL A 26 1.26 -10.74 3.58
CA VAL A 26 0.92 -12.17 3.57
C VAL A 26 1.10 -12.85 2.20
N ASP A 27 1.13 -12.05 1.13
CA ASP A 27 1.35 -12.50 -0.25
C ASP A 27 2.84 -12.38 -0.68
N GLY A 28 3.71 -11.89 0.20
CA GLY A 28 5.15 -11.77 -0.03
C GLY A 28 5.59 -10.50 -0.75
N HIS A 29 4.76 -9.46 -0.80
CA HIS A 29 5.08 -8.18 -1.41
C HIS A 29 5.59 -7.16 -0.38
N ASP A 30 6.65 -6.45 -0.73
CA ASP A 30 7.25 -5.40 0.10
C ASP A 30 6.72 -3.99 -0.24
N GLY A 31 7.21 -3.00 0.50
CA GLY A 31 6.80 -1.61 0.30
C GLY A 31 7.17 -1.02 -1.06
N GLU A 32 8.21 -1.51 -1.74
CA GLU A 32 8.60 -1.04 -3.08
C GLU A 32 7.59 -1.53 -4.13
N TRP A 33 7.20 -2.80 -4.03
CA TRP A 33 6.18 -3.36 -4.92
C TRP A 33 4.83 -2.62 -4.77
N TRP A 34 4.39 -2.37 -3.54
CA TRP A 34 3.16 -1.60 -3.29
C TRP A 34 3.24 -0.15 -3.77
N ALA A 35 4.42 0.48 -3.72
CA ALA A 35 4.62 1.81 -4.28
C ALA A 35 4.47 1.82 -5.81
N GLN A 36 4.86 0.75 -6.51
CA GLN A 36 4.62 0.62 -7.95
C GLN A 36 3.12 0.46 -8.25
N CYS A 37 2.41 -0.42 -7.54
CA CYS A 37 0.96 -0.60 -7.71
C CYS A 37 0.16 0.68 -7.48
N LEU A 38 0.58 1.52 -6.52
CA LEU A 38 -0.09 2.78 -6.21
C LEU A 38 0.27 3.91 -7.20
N ARG A 39 1.38 3.79 -7.93
CA ARG A 39 1.71 4.70 -9.05
C ARG A 39 0.67 4.63 -10.14
N ASP A 40 0.30 3.41 -10.51
CA ASP A 40 -0.62 3.14 -11.62
C ASP A 40 -2.05 3.60 -11.28
N ARG A 41 -2.24 4.11 -10.06
CA ARG A 41 -3.47 4.67 -9.48
C ARG A 41 -3.31 6.15 -9.13
N ASP A 42 -2.35 6.81 -9.75
CA ASP A 42 -2.16 8.25 -9.66
C ASP A 42 -1.78 8.77 -8.25
N PHE A 43 -1.37 7.87 -7.34
CA PHE A 43 -0.99 8.23 -5.98
C PHE A 43 0.47 8.69 -5.94
N PHE A 44 0.68 10.01 -5.83
CA PHE A 44 2.01 10.64 -5.94
C PHE A 44 2.72 10.34 -7.28
N GLU A 45 2.05 10.60 -8.40
CA GLU A 45 2.54 10.34 -9.78
C GLU A 45 3.94 10.90 -10.07
N ASN A 46 4.27 12.07 -9.54
CA ASN A 46 5.50 12.79 -9.85
C ASN A 46 6.73 12.33 -9.05
N LEU A 47 6.62 11.23 -8.30
CA LEU A 47 7.69 10.69 -7.47
C LEU A 47 8.34 9.46 -8.12
N SER A 48 9.65 9.28 -7.88
CA SER A 48 10.29 7.99 -8.10
C SER A 48 9.63 6.93 -7.22
N ASP A 49 9.75 5.65 -7.56
CA ASP A 49 9.13 4.57 -6.77
C ASP A 49 9.68 4.53 -5.33
N GLN A 50 10.95 4.90 -5.14
CA GLN A 50 11.60 5.03 -3.84
C GLN A 50 11.06 6.21 -3.03
N ASP A 51 10.94 7.40 -3.63
CA ASP A 51 10.36 8.56 -2.97
C ASP A 51 8.88 8.34 -2.62
N ARG A 52 8.15 7.62 -3.50
CA ARG A 52 6.77 7.23 -3.24
C ARG A 52 6.68 6.27 -2.07
N ALA A 53 7.54 5.25 -1.98
CA ALA A 53 7.57 4.35 -0.83
C ALA A 53 7.80 5.10 0.49
N VAL A 54 8.71 6.08 0.50
CA VAL A 54 8.94 6.96 1.67
C VAL A 54 7.71 7.78 2.02
N MET A 55 7.05 8.37 1.02
CA MET A 55 5.84 9.17 1.23
C MET A 55 4.66 8.32 1.74
N LEU A 56 4.47 7.13 1.17
CA LEU A 56 3.46 6.16 1.62
C LEU A 56 3.71 5.73 3.07
N ALA A 57 4.97 5.45 3.42
CA ALA A 57 5.34 5.16 4.81
C ALA A 57 5.07 6.34 5.75
N GLY A 58 5.34 7.56 5.31
CA GLY A 58 5.00 8.78 6.03
C GLY A 58 3.50 8.88 6.28
N VAL A 59 2.68 8.78 5.22
CA VAL A 59 1.21 8.84 5.31
C VAL A 59 0.67 7.77 6.25
N ALA A 60 1.20 6.54 6.15
CA ALA A 60 0.76 5.41 6.96
C ALA A 60 1.06 5.61 8.45
N ARG A 61 2.19 6.27 8.78
CA ARG A 61 2.64 6.55 10.15
C ARG A 61 2.09 7.83 10.77
N LEU A 62 1.50 8.74 9.98
CA LEU A 62 0.94 9.98 10.51
C LEU A 62 -0.17 9.70 11.55
N PRO A 63 -0.20 10.42 12.69
CA PRO A 63 -1.32 10.37 13.60
C PRO A 63 -2.63 10.70 12.86
N VAL A 64 -3.72 10.00 13.19
CA VAL A 64 -5.04 10.27 12.59
C VAL A 64 -5.55 11.62 13.09
N THR A 65 -5.49 12.63 12.23
CA THR A 65 -5.94 14.00 12.48
C THR A 65 -6.86 14.46 11.35
N SER A 66 -7.47 15.64 11.47
CA SER A 66 -8.25 16.22 10.37
C SER A 66 -7.42 16.46 9.10
N TRP A 67 -6.10 16.60 9.21
CA TRP A 67 -5.18 16.84 8.10
C TRP A 67 -4.75 15.54 7.39
N SER A 68 -4.59 14.45 8.14
CA SER A 68 -4.14 13.15 7.60
C SER A 68 -5.27 12.21 7.22
N LYS A 69 -6.45 12.34 7.86
CA LYS A 69 -7.57 11.39 7.67
C LYS A 69 -8.05 11.29 6.23
N GLY A 70 -8.08 12.40 5.49
CA GLY A 70 -8.46 12.41 4.08
C GLY A 70 -7.49 11.59 3.23
N LEU A 71 -6.20 11.84 3.40
CA LEU A 71 -5.13 11.16 2.66
C LEU A 71 -5.03 9.67 3.03
N GLN A 72 -5.17 9.31 4.31
CA GLN A 72 -5.21 7.91 4.74
C GLN A 72 -6.45 7.17 4.22
N LYS A 73 -7.60 7.84 4.12
CA LYS A 73 -8.80 7.25 3.50
C LYS A 73 -8.59 6.98 2.01
N GLN A 74 -7.98 7.91 1.28
CA GLN A 74 -7.66 7.75 -0.14
C GLN A 74 -6.65 6.61 -0.35
N LEU A 75 -5.61 6.53 0.49
CA LEU A 75 -4.64 5.43 0.45
C LEU A 75 -5.30 4.07 0.66
N LYS A 76 -6.18 3.93 1.67
CA LYS A 76 -6.92 2.69 1.92
C LYS A 76 -7.84 2.31 0.76
N ALA A 77 -8.47 3.29 0.11
CA ALA A 77 -9.30 3.04 -1.07
C ALA A 77 -8.45 2.52 -2.25
N ALA A 78 -7.31 3.15 -2.53
CA ALA A 78 -6.40 2.71 -3.60
C ALA A 78 -5.84 1.30 -3.37
N ILE A 79 -5.52 0.95 -2.11
CA ILE A 79 -5.10 -0.40 -1.74
C ILE A 79 -6.24 -1.41 -1.98
N LYS A 80 -7.47 -1.06 -1.59
CA LYS A 80 -8.65 -1.91 -1.81
C LYS A 80 -8.88 -2.18 -3.29
N ASP A 81 -8.82 -1.15 -4.12
CA ASP A 81 -8.99 -1.27 -5.58
C ASP A 81 -7.90 -2.18 -6.19
N ALA A 82 -6.65 -2.07 -5.70
CA ALA A 82 -5.55 -2.95 -6.12
C ALA A 82 -5.79 -4.42 -5.79
N ILE A 83 -6.27 -4.71 -4.58
CA ILE A 83 -6.60 -6.08 -4.16
C ILE A 83 -7.75 -6.65 -4.99
N GLU A 84 -8.81 -5.85 -5.21
CA GLU A 84 -10.01 -6.30 -5.95
C GLU A 84 -9.72 -6.60 -7.43
N GLU A 85 -8.73 -5.95 -8.05
CA GLU A 85 -8.27 -6.29 -9.40
C GLU A 85 -7.55 -7.64 -9.48
N TRP A 86 -7.09 -8.21 -8.37
CA TRP A 86 -6.38 -9.50 -8.33
C TRP A 86 -7.30 -10.69 -8.00
N ALA A 87 -8.55 -10.43 -7.64
CA ALA A 87 -9.61 -11.42 -7.37
C ALA A 87 -10.31 -11.88 -8.65
#